data_AF-A0A2D6F4G7-F1
#
_entry.id   AF-A0A2D6F4G7-F1
#
_cell.length_a   1.000
_cell.length_b   1.000
_cell.length_c   1.000
_cell.angle_alpha   90.00
_cell.angle_beta   90.00
_cell.angle_gamma   90.00
#
_symmetry.space_group_name_H-M   'P 1'
#
loop_
_entity.id
_entity.type
_entity.pdbx_description
1 polymer ?
#
loop_
_entity_poly.entity_id
_entity_poly.type
_entity_poly.pdbx_seq_one_letter_code
_entity_poly.pdbx_strand_id
1 'polypeptide(L)'
;MRLFHRTNTEATTAILRDGFKDRADPTGTNLGFYDQIPEIKAVWFTDVSLDGDDGRLLLLEIPDEVAQKVDKTVRMGLWGRSSLVTRSNPQDGPPGVGEEGKSYQEYIIPAEIANQYGPPTDITDLADIF
;
A
#
# COMPACT_ATOMS: atom_id res chain seq x y z
N MET A 1 -7.72 9.58 -7.02
CA MET A 1 -6.26 9.47 -7.10
C MET A 1 -5.91 8.20 -7.85
N ARG A 2 -4.75 8.21 -8.48
CA ARG A 2 -4.16 7.05 -9.16
C ARG A 2 -3.20 6.39 -8.17
N LEU A 3 -3.45 5.13 -7.86
CA LEU A 3 -2.66 4.35 -6.93
C LEU A 3 -1.99 3.19 -7.66
N PHE A 4 -0.71 3.00 -7.39
CA PHE A 4 0.14 2.06 -8.09
C PHE A 4 0.51 0.91 -7.15
N HIS A 5 0.41 -0.32 -7.64
CA HIS A 5 0.82 -1.53 -6.93
C HIS A 5 1.77 -2.32 -7.82
N ARG A 6 3.01 -2.48 -7.38
CA ARG A 6 4.01 -3.27 -8.08
C ARG A 6 4.12 -4.66 -7.47
N THR A 7 4.05 -5.69 -8.31
CA THR A 7 4.15 -7.08 -7.85
C THR A 7 4.64 -8.00 -8.97
N ASN A 8 4.97 -9.25 -8.65
CA ASN A 8 5.46 -10.19 -9.65
C ASN A 8 4.35 -10.65 -10.64
N THR A 9 4.74 -11.27 -11.74
CA THR A 9 3.82 -11.71 -12.82
C THR A 9 2.75 -12.70 -12.33
N GLU A 10 3.11 -13.62 -11.43
CA GLU A 10 2.17 -14.61 -10.89
C GLU A 10 1.10 -13.93 -10.03
N ALA A 11 1.51 -13.06 -9.10
CA ALA A 11 0.62 -12.29 -8.25
C ALA A 11 -0.26 -11.35 -9.09
N THR A 12 0.29 -10.73 -10.13
CA THR A 12 -0.47 -9.89 -11.06
C THR A 12 -1.58 -10.69 -11.75
N THR A 13 -1.24 -11.87 -12.27
CA THR A 13 -2.23 -12.76 -12.91
C THR A 13 -3.33 -13.15 -11.92
N ALA A 14 -2.97 -13.44 -10.68
CA ALA A 14 -3.94 -13.76 -9.63
C ALA A 14 -4.82 -12.55 -9.26
N ILE A 15 -4.25 -11.35 -9.16
CA ILE A 15 -4.99 -10.12 -8.83
C ILE A 15 -5.96 -9.74 -9.95
N LEU A 16 -5.54 -9.83 -11.21
CA LEU A 16 -6.42 -9.54 -12.34
C LEU A 16 -7.58 -10.53 -12.47
N ARG A 17 -7.38 -11.79 -12.02
CA ARG A 17 -8.41 -12.84 -12.05
C ARG A 17 -9.34 -12.80 -10.84
N ASP A 18 -8.78 -12.70 -9.64
CA ASP A 18 -9.49 -12.92 -8.36
C ASP A 18 -9.67 -11.63 -7.55
N GLY A 19 -9.10 -10.51 -7.99
CA GLY A 19 -8.97 -9.29 -7.20
C GLY A 19 -7.79 -9.33 -6.23
N PHE A 20 -7.56 -8.20 -5.56
CA PHE A 20 -6.57 -8.12 -4.49
C PHE A 20 -6.93 -9.02 -3.31
N LYS A 21 -5.92 -9.40 -2.52
CA LYS A 21 -6.07 -10.16 -1.28
C LYS A 21 -5.25 -9.49 -0.19
N ASP A 22 -5.79 -9.42 1.02
CA ASP A 22 -5.06 -8.94 2.18
C ASP A 22 -3.87 -9.86 2.43
N ARG A 23 -2.67 -9.28 2.38
CA ARG A 23 -1.43 -9.98 2.68
C ARG A 23 -0.67 -9.22 3.75
N ALA A 24 0.03 -10.00 4.55
CA ALA A 24 1.07 -9.49 5.42
C ALA A 24 2.08 -8.68 4.61
N ASP A 25 2.60 -7.61 5.22
CA ASP A 25 3.83 -7.01 4.75
C ASP A 25 4.97 -8.04 4.83
N PRO A 26 5.57 -8.44 3.69
CA PRO A 26 6.61 -9.47 3.67
C PRO A 26 7.89 -9.06 4.39
N THR A 27 8.09 -7.75 4.65
CA THR A 27 9.24 -7.24 5.39
C THR A 27 9.06 -7.35 6.91
N GLY A 28 7.81 -7.59 7.38
CA GLY A 28 7.46 -7.55 8.79
C GLY A 28 7.67 -6.17 9.44
N THR A 29 7.96 -5.12 8.64
CA THR A 29 8.26 -3.79 9.18
C THR A 29 7.04 -3.16 9.84
N ASN A 30 5.81 -3.48 9.40
CA ASN A 30 4.57 -2.96 10.00
C ASN A 30 4.65 -1.44 10.26
N LEU A 31 5.02 -0.66 9.23
CA LEU A 31 5.25 0.79 9.33
C LEU A 31 6.45 1.22 10.19
N GLY A 32 7.51 0.40 10.21
CA GLY A 32 8.69 0.60 11.05
C GLY A 32 8.51 0.13 12.50
N PHE A 33 7.35 -0.42 12.85
CA PHE A 33 7.04 -1.00 14.16
C PHE A 33 7.18 -2.53 14.14
N TYR A 34 8.40 -3.01 13.89
CA TYR A 34 8.74 -4.43 13.93
C TYR A 34 8.26 -5.09 15.23
N ASP A 35 7.42 -6.12 15.11
CA ASP A 35 6.83 -6.93 16.21
C ASP A 35 6.10 -6.14 17.32
N GLN A 36 5.93 -4.83 17.16
CA GLN A 36 5.34 -3.94 18.16
C GLN A 36 3.84 -3.73 17.96
N ILE A 37 3.37 -3.95 16.74
CA ILE A 37 1.95 -3.97 16.41
C ILE A 37 1.59 -5.29 15.73
N PRO A 38 0.34 -5.75 15.87
CA PRO A 38 -0.16 -6.85 15.08
C PRO A 38 0.07 -6.59 13.58
N GLU A 39 0.42 -7.66 12.88
CA GLU A 39 0.71 -7.62 11.45
C GLU A 39 -0.43 -6.97 10.65
N ILE A 40 -0.10 -5.94 9.86
CA ILE A 40 -1.07 -5.28 8.99
C ILE A 40 -1.27 -6.16 7.76
N LYS A 41 -2.50 -6.68 7.60
CA LYS A 41 -2.91 -7.47 6.43
C LYS A 41 -3.79 -6.61 5.53
N ALA A 42 -3.20 -6.10 4.47
CA ALA A 42 -3.84 -5.19 3.53
C ALA A 42 -3.07 -5.17 2.20
N VAL A 43 -3.44 -4.27 1.30
CA VAL A 43 -2.73 -4.03 0.03
C VAL A 43 -2.01 -2.70 0.13
N TRP A 44 -0.75 -2.69 -0.28
CA TRP A 44 0.10 -1.51 -0.31
C TRP A 44 0.07 -0.86 -1.69
N PHE A 45 -0.08 0.46 -1.70
CA PHE A 45 -0.08 1.27 -2.91
C PHE A 45 0.81 2.49 -2.75
N THR A 46 1.29 3.03 -3.86
CA THR A 46 1.97 4.33 -3.94
C THR A 46 1.18 5.30 -4.80
N ASP A 47 1.29 6.60 -4.56
CA ASP A 47 0.66 7.63 -5.41
C ASP A 47 1.49 8.01 -6.66
N VAL A 48 2.69 7.45 -6.78
CA VAL A 48 3.52 7.53 -7.97
C VAL A 48 3.86 6.13 -8.47
N SER A 49 4.08 6.00 -9.78
CA SER A 49 4.75 4.83 -10.33
C SER A 49 6.19 4.83 -9.83
N LEU A 50 6.55 3.84 -9.01
CA LEU A 50 7.93 3.64 -8.60
C LEU A 50 8.66 2.80 -9.64
N ASP A 51 9.79 3.30 -10.13
CA ASP A 51 10.71 2.55 -10.97
C ASP A 51 11.26 1.34 -10.21
N GLY A 52 11.51 0.26 -10.93
CA GLY A 52 11.82 -1.05 -10.35
C GLY A 52 12.06 -2.06 -11.45
N ASP A 53 13.16 -2.79 -11.33
CA ASP A 53 13.67 -3.65 -12.39
C ASP A 53 12.87 -4.95 -12.57
N ASP A 54 12.10 -5.36 -11.55
CA ASP A 54 11.37 -6.63 -11.56
C ASP A 54 9.90 -6.46 -11.12
N GLY A 55 8.98 -6.90 -11.99
CA GLY A 55 7.54 -6.99 -11.68
C GLY A 55 6.65 -6.11 -12.57
N ARG A 56 5.36 -6.42 -12.53
CA ARG A 56 4.31 -5.70 -13.25
C ARG A 56 3.74 -4.58 -12.39
N LEU A 57 3.28 -3.53 -13.06
CA LEU A 57 2.71 -2.34 -12.45
C LEU A 57 1.19 -2.32 -12.65
N LEU A 58 0.46 -2.36 -11.56
CA LEU A 58 -0.99 -2.27 -11.52
C LEU A 58 -1.45 -0.88 -11.11
N LEU A 59 -2.44 -0.32 -11.79
CA LEU A 59 -3.08 0.95 -11.50
C LEU A 59 -4.49 0.73 -10.98
N LEU A 60 -4.81 1.36 -9.85
CA LEU A 60 -6.15 1.45 -9.28
C LEU A 60 -6.57 2.92 -9.16
N GLU A 61 -7.78 3.24 -9.62
CA GLU A 61 -8.36 4.57 -9.44
C GLU A 61 -9.36 4.53 -8.28
N ILE A 62 -9.08 5.31 -7.24
CA ILE A 62 -9.92 5.39 -6.03
C ILE A 62 -10.09 6.86 -5.62
N PRO A 63 -11.27 7.30 -5.14
CA PRO A 63 -11.44 8.67 -4.66
C PRO A 63 -10.47 9.00 -3.51
N ASP A 64 -9.91 10.22 -3.54
CA ASP A 64 -8.85 10.63 -2.62
C ASP A 64 -9.28 10.52 -1.16
N GLU A 65 -10.49 11.00 -0.89
CA GLU A 65 -11.12 10.98 0.43
C GLU A 65 -11.27 9.56 0.98
N VAL A 66 -11.51 8.57 0.10
CA VAL A 66 -11.63 7.18 0.50
C VAL A 66 -10.25 6.61 0.83
N ALA A 67 -9.29 6.77 -0.07
CA ALA A 67 -7.93 6.27 0.13
C ALA A 67 -7.31 6.82 1.42
N GLN A 68 -7.39 8.14 1.63
CA GLN A 68 -6.87 8.80 2.84
C GLN A 68 -7.60 8.33 4.11
N LYS A 69 -8.94 8.24 4.07
CA LYS A 69 -9.72 7.81 5.24
C LYS A 69 -9.42 6.37 5.62
N VAL A 70 -9.34 5.49 4.63
CA VAL A 70 -9.12 4.06 4.84
C VAL A 70 -7.69 3.80 5.32
N ASP A 71 -6.70 4.39 4.68
CA ASP A 71 -5.29 4.33 5.12
C ASP A 71 -5.15 4.78 6.58
N LYS A 72 -5.69 5.95 6.91
CA LYS A 72 -5.72 6.44 8.30
C LYS A 72 -6.42 5.46 9.24
N THR A 73 -7.52 4.86 8.83
CA THR A 73 -8.29 3.89 9.64
C THR A 73 -7.46 2.64 9.91
N VAL A 74 -6.75 2.12 8.91
CA VAL A 74 -5.87 0.96 9.05
C VAL A 74 -4.66 1.27 9.94
N ARG A 75 -3.98 2.40 9.70
CA ARG A 75 -2.82 2.84 10.51
C ARG A 75 -3.19 3.11 11.96
N MET A 76 -4.42 3.58 12.19
CA MET A 76 -5.00 3.70 13.51
C MET A 76 -5.61 2.38 13.99
N GLY A 77 -5.33 1.20 13.42
CA GLY A 77 -5.83 -0.08 13.94
C GLY A 77 -7.36 -0.15 14.14
N LEU A 78 -8.13 0.65 13.40
CA LEU A 78 -9.59 0.72 13.47
C LEU A 78 -10.26 -0.14 12.39
N TRP A 79 -9.48 -0.77 11.50
CA TRP A 79 -9.97 -1.75 10.53
C TRP A 79 -10.03 -3.16 11.14
N GLY A 80 -11.05 -3.94 10.78
CA GLY A 80 -11.47 -5.16 11.46
C GLY A 80 -10.35 -6.16 11.82
N ARG A 81 -10.23 -6.42 13.14
CA ARG A 81 -9.64 -7.62 13.80
C ARG A 81 -8.18 -7.60 14.28
N SER A 82 -7.62 -6.44 14.62
CA SER A 82 -6.63 -6.38 15.70
C SER A 82 -6.71 -5.03 16.41
N SER A 83 -7.08 -5.11 17.69
CA SER A 83 -7.29 -3.99 18.59
C SER A 83 -6.11 -3.03 18.55
N LEU A 84 -6.35 -1.74 18.30
CA LEU A 84 -5.51 -0.74 18.94
C LEU A 84 -5.51 -1.00 20.44
N VAL A 85 -4.32 -1.06 21.04
CA VAL A 85 -3.87 -0.19 22.15
C VAL A 85 -2.57 -0.80 22.67
N THR A 86 -1.44 -0.12 22.45
CA THR A 86 -0.64 0.33 23.58
C THR A 86 -0.15 1.74 23.25
N ARG A 87 -0.58 2.73 24.04
CA ARG A 87 -0.02 4.08 24.06
C ARG A 87 1.28 4.06 24.86
N SER A 88 2.30 4.80 24.39
CA SER A 88 3.28 5.65 25.12
C SER A 88 4.67 5.50 24.48
N ASN A 89 5.47 6.52 24.13
CA ASN A 89 5.40 7.98 24.02
C ASN A 89 6.63 8.39 23.10
N PRO A 90 7.10 9.64 22.96
CA PRO A 90 7.47 10.24 21.67
C PRO A 90 8.96 10.59 21.57
N GLN A 91 9.73 10.06 20.60
CA GLN A 91 11.06 10.65 20.35
C GLN A 91 11.66 10.25 19.01
N ASP A 92 11.83 11.26 18.16
CA ASP A 92 13.07 11.58 17.45
C ASP A 92 13.78 10.44 16.72
N GLY A 93 13.31 10.15 15.50
CA GLY A 93 14.21 9.72 14.42
C GLY A 93 14.54 10.94 13.54
N PRO A 94 15.81 11.18 13.17
CA PRO A 94 16.16 12.31 12.32
C PRO A 94 15.46 12.16 10.96
N PRO A 95 15.11 13.26 10.26
CA PRO A 95 14.73 13.16 8.86
C PRO A 95 15.96 12.62 8.14
N GLY A 96 15.91 11.34 7.75
CA GLY A 96 16.90 10.74 6.89
C GLY A 96 16.93 11.53 5.60
N VAL A 97 17.97 12.33 5.42
CA VAL A 97 18.28 12.99 4.15
C VAL A 97 18.57 11.87 3.15
N GLY A 98 17.64 11.66 2.22
CA GLY A 98 17.75 10.74 1.10
C GLY A 98 17.14 11.39 -0.12
N GLU A 99 18.00 12.11 -0.84
CA GLU A 99 18.00 12.46 -2.28
C GLU A 99 16.72 12.97 -2.98
N GLU A 100 16.92 14.04 -3.73
CA GLU A 100 15.95 14.80 -4.51
C GLU A 100 15.31 13.95 -5.63
N GLY A 101 14.14 13.38 -5.38
CA GLY A 101 13.35 12.65 -6.38
C GLY A 101 11.97 12.30 -5.86
N LYS A 102 10.92 12.98 -6.37
CA LYS A 102 9.47 12.82 -6.07
C LYS A 102 9.16 12.18 -4.70
N SER A 103 8.85 13.00 -3.69
CA SER A 103 8.24 12.50 -2.44
C SER A 103 6.98 11.70 -2.78
N TYR A 104 7.01 10.39 -2.55
CA TYR A 104 5.85 9.51 -2.74
C TYR A 104 5.19 9.22 -1.41
N GLN A 105 3.88 9.00 -1.45
CA GLN A 105 3.08 8.59 -0.31
C GLN A 105 2.61 7.15 -0.52
N GLU A 106 2.82 6.34 0.51
CA GLU A 106 2.26 4.99 0.58
C GLU A 106 0.87 4.99 1.22
N TYR A 107 -0.03 4.19 0.66
CA TYR A 107 -1.39 3.97 1.14
C TYR A 107 -1.62 2.50 1.42
N ILE A 108 -2.24 2.22 2.57
CA ILE A 108 -2.64 0.88 2.97
C ILE A 108 -4.16 0.77 2.84
N ILE A 109 -4.61 -0.05 1.89
CA ILE A 109 -6.04 -0.22 1.61
C ILE A 109 -6.39 -1.71 1.72
N PRO A 110 -7.37 -2.09 2.55
CA PRO A 110 -7.88 -3.46 2.61
C PRO A 110 -8.36 -3.90 1.24
N ALA A 111 -8.09 -5.15 0.88
CA ALA A 111 -8.48 -5.74 -0.39
C ALA A 111 -10.00 -5.65 -0.61
N GLU A 112 -10.80 -5.82 0.44
CA GLU A 112 -12.25 -5.68 0.37
C GLU A 112 -12.72 -4.27 -0.04
N ILE A 113 -11.92 -3.23 0.22
CA ILE A 113 -12.19 -1.87 -0.23
C ILE A 113 -11.59 -1.65 -1.62
N ALA A 114 -10.34 -2.04 -1.86
CA ALA A 114 -9.68 -1.87 -3.16
C ALA A 114 -10.49 -2.53 -4.29
N ASN A 115 -11.00 -3.74 -4.05
CA ASN A 115 -11.79 -4.49 -5.03
C ASN A 115 -13.17 -3.86 -5.35
N GLN A 116 -13.66 -2.90 -4.57
CA GLN A 116 -14.90 -2.16 -4.88
C GLN A 116 -14.71 -1.15 -6.02
N TYR A 117 -13.48 -0.77 -6.31
CA TYR A 117 -13.13 0.21 -7.34
C TYR A 117 -12.75 -0.45 -8.68
N GLY A 118 -13.04 -1.75 -8.82
CA GLY A 118 -12.84 -2.53 -10.04
C GLY A 118 -11.53 -3.32 -10.04
N PRO A 119 -11.34 -4.20 -11.04
CA PRO A 119 -10.05 -4.83 -11.26
C PRO A 119 -9.03 -3.73 -11.61
N PRO A 120 -7.80 -3.79 -11.08
CA PRO A 120 -6.77 -2.84 -11.46
C PRO A 120 -6.39 -3.01 -12.94
N THR A 121 -5.83 -1.96 -13.52
CA THR A 121 -5.31 -1.97 -14.89
C THR A 121 -3.82 -2.33 -14.87
N ASP A 122 -3.39 -3.32 -15.67
CA ASP A 122 -1.97 -3.58 -15.90
C ASP A 122 -1.42 -2.50 -16.87
N ILE A 123 -0.53 -1.66 -16.36
CA ILE A 123 0.12 -0.57 -17.09
C ILE A 123 1.62 -0.80 -17.24
N THR A 124 2.09 -2.04 -17.09
CA THR A 124 3.52 -2.38 -17.14
C THR A 124 4.18 -1.87 -18.43
N ASP A 125 3.54 -2.09 -19.58
CA ASP A 125 4.04 -1.65 -20.90
C ASP A 125 3.83 -0.15 -21.16
N LEU A 126 3.23 0.58 -20.21
CA LEU A 126 2.94 2.01 -20.25
C LEU A 126 3.65 2.77 -19.11
N ALA A 127 4.55 2.13 -18.36
CA ALA A 127 5.22 2.76 -17.22
C ALA A 127 6.10 3.96 -17.64
N ASP A 128 6.64 3.95 -18.87
CA ASP A 128 7.51 5.02 -19.40
C ASP A 128 6.77 6.34 -19.74
N ILE A 129 5.43 6.38 -19.62
CA ILE A 129 4.62 7.55 -20.00
C ILE A 129 3.89 8.24 -18.83
N PHE A 130 4.19 7.88 -17.57
CA PHE A 130 3.55 8.46 -16.37
C PHE A 130 4.52 9.09 -15.36
#